data_AF-A0A382M0C6-F1
#
_entry.id   AF-A0A382M0C6-F1
#
_cell.length_a   1.000
_cell.length_b   1.000
_cell.length_c   1.000
_cell.angle_alpha   90.00
_cell.angle_beta   90.00
_cell.angle_gamma   90.00
#
_symmetry.space_group_name_H-M   'P 1'
#
loop_
_entity.id
_entity.type
_entity.pdbx_description
1 polymer ?
#
loop_
_entity_poly.entity_id
_entity_poly.type
_entity_poly.pdbx_seq_one_letter_code
_entity_poly.pdbx_strand_id
1 'polypeptide(L)'
;MIERLVDPFGRTVDYVRVSVTDRCDFRCVYCMSEDMAFLPKSEVLSLEEMERLCSAFIDLGVRKLRVTGGEPLVRRNVISLFHQLGRHLDSGKLDELTVT
;
A
#
# COMPACT_ATOMS: atom_id res chain seq x y z
N MET A 1 -11.79 -8.67 21.83
CA MET A 1 -10.78 -9.47 21.11
C MET A 1 -10.64 -8.87 19.73
N ILE A 2 -9.43 -8.60 19.25
CA ILE A 2 -9.22 -8.13 17.87
C ILE A 2 -9.46 -9.34 16.97
N GLU A 3 -10.47 -9.26 16.12
CA GLU A 3 -10.81 -10.31 15.17
C GLU A 3 -9.76 -10.27 14.06
N ARG A 4 -8.82 -11.22 14.10
CA ARG A 4 -7.73 -11.29 13.12
C ARG A 4 -8.29 -11.74 11.78
N LEU A 5 -7.79 -11.17 10.69
CA LEU A 5 -8.14 -11.59 9.35
C LEU A 5 -7.47 -12.93 9.04
N VAL A 6 -8.25 -14.02 9.15
CA VAL A 6 -7.80 -15.40 8.89
C VAL A 6 -8.53 -15.93 7.67
N ASP A 7 -7.79 -16.47 6.71
CA ASP A 7 -8.36 -17.04 5.49
C ASP A 7 -8.85 -18.50 5.70
N PRO A 8 -9.55 -19.11 4.71
CA PRO A 8 -10.03 -20.49 4.83
C PRO A 8 -8.94 -21.56 4.98
N PHE A 9 -7.68 -21.23 4.73
CA PHE A 9 -6.53 -22.12 4.92
C PHE A 9 -5.86 -21.93 6.29
N GLY A 10 -6.41 -21.07 7.15
CA GLY A 10 -5.87 -20.79 8.49
C GLY A 10 -4.69 -19.84 8.51
N ARG A 11 -4.41 -19.12 7.42
CA ARG A 11 -3.32 -18.13 7.36
C ARG A 11 -3.82 -16.79 7.90
N THR A 12 -3.03 -16.17 8.79
CA THR A 12 -3.32 -14.81 9.25
C THR A 12 -2.77 -13.80 8.26
N VAL A 13 -3.60 -12.84 7.84
CA VAL A 13 -3.16 -11.71 7.02
C VAL A 13 -2.58 -10.65 7.93
N ASP A 14 -1.26 -10.65 8.07
CA ASP A 14 -0.50 -9.69 8.88
C ASP A 14 0.30 -8.67 8.05
N TYR A 15 0.25 -8.81 6.72
CA TYR A 15 1.05 -8.05 5.77
C TYR A 15 0.23 -7.61 4.55
N VAL A 16 0.26 -6.31 4.25
CA VAL A 16 -0.42 -5.73 3.08
C VAL A 16 0.57 -4.99 2.19
N ARG A 17 0.47 -5.25 0.88
CA ARG A 17 1.14 -4.47 -0.16
C ARG A 17 0.15 -3.47 -0.75
N VAL A 18 0.53 -2.20 -0.77
CA VAL A 18 -0.31 -1.09 -1.24
C VAL A 18 0.30 -0.52 -2.51
N SER A 19 -0.33 -0.77 -3.65
CA SER A 19 0.07 -0.21 -4.94
C SER A 19 -0.49 1.21 -5.07
N VAL A 20 0.39 2.23 -5.06
CA VAL A 20 -0.05 3.65 -5.06
C VAL A 20 -0.15 4.28 -6.44
N THR A 21 0.42 3.61 -7.44
CA THR A 21 0.46 4.07 -8.83
C THR A 21 0.79 2.90 -9.75
N ASP A 22 0.31 2.96 -10.98
CA ASP A 22 0.65 2.07 -12.09
C ASP A 22 1.77 2.63 -12.98
N ARG A 23 2.14 3.90 -12.78
CA ARG A 23 3.22 4.58 -13.51
C ARG A 23 4.59 4.26 -12.91
N CYS A 24 5.58 4.08 -13.79
CA CYS A 24 6.98 3.92 -13.46
C CYS A 24 7.82 4.81 -14.40
N ASP A 25 8.93 5.34 -13.89
CA ASP A 25 9.92 6.09 -14.68
C ASP A 25 10.84 5.17 -15.50
N PHE A 26 10.87 3.86 -15.20
CA PHE A 26 11.59 2.85 -15.96
C PHE A 26 10.69 1.98 -16.86
N ARG A 27 11.31 1.27 -17.80
CA ARG A 27 10.68 0.30 -18.72
C ARG A 27 11.45 -1.03 -18.70
N CYS A 28 11.41 -1.70 -17.56
CA CYS A 28 12.11 -2.97 -17.38
C CYS A 28 11.43 -4.08 -18.19
N VAL A 29 12.19 -4.78 -19.04
CA VAL A 29 11.71 -5.83 -19.97
C VAL A 29 10.88 -6.92 -19.26
N TYR A 30 11.20 -7.25 -18.01
CA TYR A 30 10.51 -8.30 -17.24
C TYR A 30 9.32 -7.80 -16.41
N CYS A 31 9.03 -6.50 -16.40
CA CYS A 31 8.06 -5.89 -15.50
C CYS A 31 7.03 -5.05 -16.26
N MET A 32 7.49 -4.12 -17.11
CA MET A 32 6.64 -3.13 -17.75
C MET A 32 6.64 -3.33 -19.26
N SER A 33 5.44 -3.54 -19.83
CA SER A 33 5.24 -3.66 -21.28
C SER A 33 5.70 -2.38 -21.99
N GLU A 34 6.20 -2.52 -23.22
CA GLU A 34 6.51 -1.37 -24.08
C GLU A 34 5.22 -0.58 -24.39
N ASP A 35 4.15 -1.29 -24.72
CA ASP A 35 2.81 -0.73 -24.94
C ASP A 35 1.96 -0.84 -23.67
N MET A 36 2.05 0.15 -22.79
CA MET A 36 1.29 0.18 -21.54
C MET A 36 0.18 1.22 -21.57
N ALA A 37 -1.04 0.80 -21.24
CA ALA A 37 -2.16 1.70 -20.99
C ALA A 37 -2.29 1.97 -19.49
N PHE A 38 -2.02 3.20 -19.07
CA PHE A 38 -2.19 3.60 -17.67
C PHE A 38 -3.66 3.85 -17.34
N LEU A 39 -4.05 3.51 -16.13
CA LEU A 39 -5.37 3.78 -15.60
C LEU A 39 -5.66 5.28 -15.59
N PRO A 40 -6.90 5.68 -15.95
CA PRO A 40 -7.40 7.02 -15.69
C PRO A 40 -7.24 7.36 -14.21
N LYS A 41 -6.89 8.62 -13.92
CA LYS A 41 -6.65 9.06 -12.53
C LYS A 41 -7.86 8.81 -11.62
N SER A 42 -9.08 8.86 -12.16
CA SER A 42 -10.33 8.61 -11.45
C SER A 42 -10.54 7.17 -11.00
N GLU A 43 -9.82 6.21 -11.59
CA GLU A 43 -9.89 4.79 -11.25
C GLU A 43 -8.82 4.37 -10.23
N VAL A 44 -7.89 5.27 -9.91
CA VAL A 44 -6.87 5.06 -8.88
C VAL A 44 -7.33 5.71 -7.59
N LEU A 45 -7.32 4.94 -6.49
CA LEU A 45 -7.68 5.44 -5.17
C LEU A 45 -6.92 6.72 -4.82
N SER A 46 -7.60 7.62 -4.11
CA SER A 46 -6.97 8.78 -3.52
C SER A 46 -6.01 8.36 -2.38
N LEU A 47 -5.09 9.25 -1.99
CA LEU A 47 -4.18 8.93 -0.88
C LEU A 47 -4.96 8.80 0.44
N GLU A 48 -6.03 9.56 0.59
CA GLU A 48 -6.95 9.51 1.74
C GLU A 48 -7.73 8.19 1.77
N GLU A 49 -8.19 7.70 0.62
CA GLU A 49 -8.84 6.40 0.52
C GLU A 49 -7.86 5.25 0.85
N MET A 50 -6.63 5.33 0.35
CA MET A 50 -5.58 4.37 0.68
C MET A 50 -5.24 4.39 2.18
N GLU A 51 -5.11 5.58 2.77
CA GLU A 51 -4.87 5.74 4.22
C GLU A 51 -5.97 5.07 5.03
N ARG A 52 -7.25 5.36 4.71
CA ARG A 52 -8.40 4.79 5.40
C ARG A 52 -8.41 3.27 5.32
N LEU A 53 -8.10 2.73 4.13
CA LEU A 53 -8.10 1.29 3.88
C LEU A 53 -6.97 0.59 4.65
N CYS A 54 -5.76 1.16 4.62
CA CYS A 54 -4.63 0.68 5.40
C CYS A 54 -4.90 0.70 6.91
N SER A 55 -5.46 1.79 7.42
CA SER A 55 -5.85 1.91 8.83
C SER A 55 -6.85 0.84 9.24
N ALA A 56 -7.84 0.55 8.38
CA ALA A 56 -8.80 -0.53 8.64
C ALA A 56 -8.13 -1.91 8.69
N PHE A 57 -7.18 -2.18 7.80
CA PHE A 57 -6.39 -3.42 7.83
C PHE A 57 -5.54 -3.55 9.10
N ILE A 58 -4.92 -2.45 9.55
CA ILE A 58 -4.16 -2.43 10.80
C ILE A 58 -5.06 -2.76 11.99
N ASP A 59 -6.27 -2.20 12.03
CA ASP A 59 -7.24 -2.50 13.10
C ASP A 59 -7.72 -3.97 13.06
N LEU A 60 -7.63 -4.64 11.90
CA LEU A 60 -7.87 -6.09 11.74
C LEU A 60 -6.63 -6.97 12.00
N GLY A 61 -5.52 -6.38 12.45
CA GLY A 61 -4.33 -7.10 12.89
C GLY A 61 -3.17 -7.12 11.90
N VAL A 62 -3.24 -6.37 10.79
CA VAL A 62 -2.08 -6.17 9.90
C VAL A 62 -1.00 -5.38 10.64
N ARG A 63 0.23 -5.90 10.61
CA ARG A 63 1.38 -5.32 11.32
C ARG A 63 2.47 -4.80 10.38
N LYS A 64 2.40 -5.15 9.10
CA LYS A 64 3.37 -4.73 8.08
C LYS A 64 2.69 -4.13 6.88
N LEU A 65 3.14 -2.94 6.47
CA LEU A 65 2.73 -2.30 5.23
C LEU A 65 3.94 -2.15 4.31
N ARG A 66 3.78 -2.52 3.04
CA ARG A 66 4.74 -2.22 1.98
C ARG A 66 4.08 -1.40 0.88
N VAL A 67 4.52 -0.17 0.73
CA VAL A 67 4.14 0.72 -0.36
C VAL A 67 4.88 0.28 -1.62
N THR A 68 4.14 0.12 -2.71
CA THR A 68 4.61 -0.36 -4.01
C THR A 68 3.82 0.32 -5.13
N GLY A 69 3.95 -0.13 -6.38
CA GLY A 69 3.31 0.46 -7.54
C GLY A 69 3.96 -0.02 -8.83
N GLY A 70 4.00 0.86 -9.82
CA GLY A 70 5.17 1.02 -10.67
C GLY A 70 6.32 1.56 -9.81
N GLU A 71 6.62 2.84 -9.94
CA GLU A 71 7.55 3.53 -9.03
C GLU A 71 6.75 4.37 -8.02
N PRO A 72 6.69 3.98 -6.72
CA PRO A 72 5.92 4.71 -5.71
C PRO A 72 6.21 6.19 -5.65
N LEU A 73 7.47 6.60 -5.80
CA LEU A 73 7.90 7.99 -5.64
C LEU A 73 7.45 8.90 -6.80
N VAL A 74 7.02 8.32 -7.93
CA VAL A 74 6.40 9.07 -9.04
C VAL A 74 4.98 9.53 -8.69
N ARG A 75 4.32 8.92 -7.70
CA ARG A 75 2.98 9.35 -7.27
C ARG A 75 3.06 10.69 -6.55
N ARG A 76 2.44 11.71 -7.15
CA ARG A 76 2.36 13.06 -6.56
C ARG A 76 1.83 13.00 -5.12
N ASN A 77 2.53 13.71 -4.22
CA ASN A 77 2.22 13.83 -2.79
C ASN A 77 2.30 12.52 -1.98
N VAL A 78 2.88 11.43 -2.49
CA VAL A 78 2.93 10.15 -1.78
C VAL A 78 3.56 10.23 -0.38
N ILE A 79 4.50 11.15 -0.15
CA ILE A 79 5.11 11.37 1.17
C ILE A 79 4.06 11.70 2.25
N SER A 80 2.96 12.38 1.88
CA SER A 80 1.86 12.63 2.81
C SER A 80 1.17 11.35 3.30
N LEU A 81 1.12 10.29 2.48
CA LEU A 81 0.60 8.99 2.88
C LEU A 81 1.54 8.33 3.90
N PHE A 82 2.86 8.43 3.71
CA PHE A 82 3.83 7.90 4.69
C PHE A 82 3.72 8.61 6.04
N HIS A 83 3.57 9.94 6.07
CA HIS A 83 3.33 10.66 7.33
C HIS A 83 2.04 10.23 8.02
N GLN A 84 0.95 10.06 7.26
CA GLN A 84 -0.33 9.63 7.81
C GLN A 84 -0.30 8.20 8.35
N LEU A 85 0.41 7.29 7.68
CA LEU A 85 0.56 5.90 8.15
C LEU A 85 1.61 5.78 9.27
N GLY A 86 2.61 6.66 9.30
CA GLY A 86 3.68 6.67 10.30
C GLY A 86 3.19 6.77 11.74
N ARG A 87 2.06 7.45 11.98
CA ARG A 87 1.40 7.51 13.31
C ARG A 87 1.09 6.12 13.89
N HIS A 88 0.89 5.10 13.04
CA HIS A 88 0.63 3.74 13.49
C HIS A 88 1.89 3.04 13.99
N LEU A 89 3.08 3.40 13.48
CA LEU A 89 4.35 2.99 14.06
C LEU A 89 4.53 3.61 15.44
N ASP A 90 4.28 4.92 15.57
CA ASP A 90 4.42 5.64 16.85
C ASP A 90 3.49 5.08 17.93
N SER A 91 2.26 4.69 17.55
CA SER A 91 1.29 4.07 18.46
C SER A 91 1.58 2.60 18.78
N GLY A 92 2.54 1.97 18.10
CA GLY A 92 2.81 0.52 18.21
C GLY A 92 1.71 -0.37 17.61
N LYS A 93 0.82 0.18 16.77
CA LYS A 93 -0.16 -0.60 16.02
C LYS A 93 0.43 -1.28 14.78
N LEU A 94 1.47 -0.68 14.20
CA LEU A 94 2.21 -1.18 13.06
C LEU A 94 3.67 -1.43 13.47
N ASP A 95 4.29 -2.47 12.93
CA ASP A 95 5.70 -2.81 13.19
C ASP A 95 6.60 -2.31 12.06
N GLU A 96 6.12 -2.35 10.81
CA GLU A 96 6.91 -1.99 9.63
C GLU A 96 6.09 -1.19 8.61
N LEU A 97 6.67 -0.08 8.13
CA LEU A 97 6.22 0.66 6.95
C LEU A 97 7.41 0.78 5.99
N THR A 98 7.34 0.10 4.86
CA THR A 98 8.45 0.03 3.89
C THR A 98 8.02 0.47 2.50
N VAL A 99 8.98 0.77 1.64
CA VAL A 99 8.78 1.06 0.21
C VAL A 99 9.68 0.14 -0.62
N THR A 100 9.27 -0.16 -1.87
CA THR A 100 10.09 -0.90 -2.86
C THR A 100 10.31 -0.04 -4.07
#